data_AF-A0A2A3AFP2-F1
#
_entry.id   AF-A0A2A3AFP2-F1
#
_cell.length_a   1.000
_cell.length_b   1.000
_cell.length_c   1.000
_cell.angle_alpha   90.00
_cell.angle_beta   90.00
_cell.angle_gamma   90.00
#
_symmetry.space_group_name_H-M   'P 1'
#
loop_
_entity.id
_entity.type
_entity.pdbx_description
1 polymer ?
#
loop_
_entity_poly.entity_id
_entity_poly.type
_entity_poly.pdbx_seq_one_letter_code
_entity_poly.pdbx_strand_id
1 'polypeptide(L)'
;MNLSERRTLVLHRVLAERLDAATLASWTPRILANLDRLETGVQGRPHVQNLARWRRLVEAGHVEGIRAVLVSVEVNGIEMREVSPMAGILTEAERLAALNSIRRS
;
A
#
# COMPACT_ATOMS: atom_id res chain seq x y z
N MET A 1 2.94 18.68 -0.87
CA MET A 1 3.36 17.33 -0.42
C MET A 1 4.60 17.46 0.48
N ASN A 2 4.54 16.99 1.71
CA ASN A 2 5.65 17.04 2.68
C ASN A 2 6.64 15.86 2.50
N LEU A 3 7.76 15.86 3.24
CA LEU A 3 8.80 14.81 3.13
C LEU A 3 8.27 13.42 3.50
N SER A 4 7.40 13.31 4.50
CA SER A 4 6.81 12.03 4.91
C SER A 4 5.91 11.46 3.81
N GLU A 5 5.06 12.29 3.21
CA GLU A 5 4.21 11.91 2.07
C GLU A 5 5.05 11.48 0.86
N ARG A 6 6.14 12.20 0.54
CA ARG A 6 7.09 11.80 -0.52
C ARG A 6 7.72 10.44 -0.25
N ARG A 7 8.16 10.18 0.98
CA ARG A 7 8.74 8.90 1.40
C ARG A 7 7.75 7.75 1.23
N THR A 8 6.53 7.96 1.72
CA THR A 8 5.44 6.99 1.59
C THR A 8 5.12 6.72 0.12
N LEU A 9 5.05 7.75 -0.73
CA LEU A 9 4.76 7.57 -2.15
C LEU A 9 5.84 6.76 -2.88
N VAL A 10 7.12 7.00 -2.60
CA VAL A 10 8.21 6.24 -3.24
C VAL A 10 8.18 4.76 -2.83
N LEU A 11 7.88 4.44 -1.57
CA LEU A 11 7.71 3.05 -1.14
C LEU A 11 6.56 2.37 -1.89
N HIS A 12 5.43 3.06 -2.06
CA HIS A 12 4.28 2.53 -2.79
C HIS A 12 4.56 2.38 -4.30
N ARG A 13 5.41 3.22 -4.90
CA ARG A 13 5.85 3.06 -6.29
C ARG A 13 6.65 1.77 -6.49
N VAL A 14 7.61 1.50 -5.61
CA VAL A 14 8.40 0.25 -5.66
C VAL A 14 7.50 -0.99 -5.51
N LEU A 15 6.48 -0.92 -4.65
CA LEU A 15 5.49 -1.98 -4.54
C LEU A 15 4.68 -2.15 -5.84
N ALA A 16 4.22 -1.05 -6.44
CA ALA A 16 3.43 -1.09 -7.67
C ALA A 16 4.22 -1.65 -8.87
N GLU A 17 5.50 -1.28 -8.99
CA GLU A 17 6.41 -1.76 -10.04
C GLU A 17 6.62 -3.27 -9.97
N ARG A 18 6.66 -3.83 -8.75
CA ARG A 18 6.88 -5.26 -8.52
C ARG A 18 5.60 -6.08 -8.50
N LEU A 19 4.45 -5.43 -8.40
CA LEU A 19 3.18 -6.10 -8.19
C LEU A 19 2.70 -6.76 -9.49
N ASP A 20 2.75 -8.07 -9.58
CA ASP A 20 2.05 -8.88 -10.57
C ASP A 20 1.17 -9.94 -9.88
N ALA A 21 0.53 -10.82 -10.67
CA ALA A 21 -0.34 -11.86 -10.13
C ALA A 21 0.40 -12.84 -9.19
N ALA A 22 1.66 -13.18 -9.51
CA ALA A 22 2.45 -14.11 -8.71
C ALA A 22 2.90 -13.47 -7.40
N THR A 23 3.41 -12.24 -7.45
CA THR A 23 3.79 -11.51 -6.24
C THR A 23 2.58 -11.22 -5.38
N LEU A 24 1.43 -10.86 -5.97
CA LEU A 24 0.19 -10.62 -5.22
C LEU A 24 -0.21 -11.88 -4.46
N ALA A 25 -0.25 -13.04 -5.12
CA ALA A 25 -0.55 -14.30 -4.46
C ALA A 25 0.41 -14.60 -3.29
N SER A 26 1.71 -14.31 -3.46
CA SER A 26 2.70 -14.48 -2.39
C SER A 26 2.52 -13.50 -1.22
N TRP A 27 2.05 -12.28 -1.51
CA TRP A 27 1.88 -11.21 -0.51
C TRP A 27 0.54 -11.29 0.21
N THR A 28 -0.49 -11.89 -0.40
CA THR A 28 -1.86 -11.97 0.12
C THR A 28 -1.94 -12.39 1.59
N PRO A 29 -1.27 -13.46 2.07
CA PRO A 29 -1.36 -13.85 3.47
C PRO A 29 -0.92 -12.73 4.44
N ARG A 30 0.15 -12.01 4.08
CA ARG A 30 0.65 -10.88 4.88
C ARG A 30 -0.26 -9.68 4.79
N ILE A 31 -0.79 -9.37 3.60
CA ILE A 31 -1.72 -8.27 3.38
C ILE A 31 -3.00 -8.47 4.18
N LEU A 32 -3.60 -9.67 4.16
CA LEU A 32 -4.80 -9.97 4.92
C LEU A 32 -4.56 -9.86 6.44
N ALA A 33 -3.45 -10.41 6.96
CA ALA A 33 -3.09 -10.25 8.37
C ALA A 33 -2.87 -8.78 8.76
N ASN A 34 -2.40 -7.94 7.84
CA ASN A 34 -2.28 -6.50 8.07
C ASN A 34 -3.65 -5.82 8.10
N LEU A 35 -4.58 -6.21 7.22
CA LEU A 35 -5.95 -5.70 7.20
C LEU A 35 -6.68 -6.03 8.50
N ASP A 36 -6.59 -7.28 8.98
CA ASP A 36 -7.21 -7.68 10.25
C ASP A 36 -6.70 -6.81 11.42
N ARG A 37 -5.39 -6.55 11.46
CA ARG A 37 -4.80 -5.67 12.49
C ARG A 37 -5.28 -4.22 12.37
N LEU A 38 -5.34 -3.68 11.16
CA LEU A 38 -5.80 -2.30 10.92
C LEU A 38 -7.28 -2.14 11.31
N GLU A 39 -8.12 -3.13 10.99
CA GLU A 39 -9.54 -3.14 11.33
C GLU A 39 -9.77 -3.06 12.85
N THR A 40 -8.88 -3.62 13.68
CA THR A 40 -8.98 -3.51 15.15
C THR A 40 -8.60 -2.14 15.72
N GLY A 41 -7.79 -1.36 15.00
CA GLY A 41 -7.21 -0.10 15.50
C GLY A 41 -7.86 1.17 14.96
N VAL A 42 -8.69 1.06 13.93
CA VAL A 42 -9.25 2.23 13.22
C VAL A 42 -10.65 2.56 13.74
N GLN A 43 -10.83 3.79 14.22
CA GLN A 43 -12.13 4.34 14.59
C GLN A 43 -12.49 5.51 13.67
N GLY A 44 -13.18 5.24 12.56
CA GLY A 44 -13.65 6.26 11.61
C GLY A 44 -14.25 5.69 10.32
N ARG A 45 -15.43 6.19 9.91
CA ARG A 45 -16.15 5.71 8.72
C ARG A 45 -15.33 5.72 7.40
N PRO A 46 -14.56 6.76 7.04
CA PRO A 46 -13.81 6.75 5.77
C PRO A 46 -12.71 5.68 5.76
N HIS A 47 -12.00 5.51 6.87
CA HIS A 47 -10.95 4.50 6.98
C HIS A 47 -11.50 3.07 6.95
N VAL A 48 -12.65 2.80 7.58
CA VAL A 48 -13.32 1.49 7.50
C VAL A 48 -13.73 1.16 6.05
N GLN A 49 -14.28 2.12 5.31
CA GLN A 49 -14.62 1.91 3.90
C GLN A 49 -13.37 1.66 3.03
N ASN A 50 -12.28 2.38 3.30
CA ASN A 50 -11.01 2.19 2.60
C ASN A 50 -10.39 0.83 2.90
N LEU A 51 -10.44 0.35 4.15
CA LEU A 51 -10.01 -1.01 4.51
C LEU A 51 -10.85 -2.08 3.81
N ALA A 52 -12.18 -1.92 3.79
CA ALA A 52 -13.05 -2.84 3.06
C ALA A 52 -12.77 -2.83 1.55
N ARG A 53 -12.42 -1.68 0.97
CA ARG A 53 -12.01 -1.57 -0.43
C ARG A 53 -10.67 -2.27 -0.69
N TRP A 54 -9.68 -2.12 0.20
CA TRP A 54 -8.43 -2.86 0.12
C TRP A 54 -8.66 -4.37 0.15
N ARG A 55 -9.46 -4.86 1.09
CA ARG A 55 -9.80 -6.29 1.22
C ARG A 55 -10.40 -6.83 -0.08
N ARG A 56 -11.41 -6.15 -0.66
CA ARG A 56 -12.01 -6.54 -1.95
C ARG A 56 -11.01 -6.62 -3.09
N LEU A 57 -10.09 -5.65 -3.21
CA LEU A 57 -9.07 -5.66 -4.26
C LEU A 57 -8.12 -6.85 -4.14
N VAL A 58 -7.71 -7.18 -2.92
CA VAL A 58 -6.76 -8.26 -2.63
C VAL A 58 -7.41 -9.62 -2.82
N GLU A 59 -8.62 -9.82 -2.26
CA GLU A 59 -9.38 -11.07 -2.40
C GLU A 59 -9.77 -11.36 -3.86
N ALA A 60 -10.07 -10.33 -4.64
CA ALA A 60 -10.34 -10.45 -6.07
C ALA A 60 -9.08 -10.66 -6.93
N GLY A 61 -7.87 -10.58 -6.34
CA GLY A 61 -6.63 -10.65 -7.10
C GLY A 61 -6.46 -9.47 -8.08
N HIS A 62 -7.08 -8.32 -7.81
CA HIS A 62 -7.17 -7.21 -8.76
C HIS A 62 -5.89 -6.37 -8.80
N VAL A 63 -4.86 -6.91 -9.45
CA VAL A 63 -3.51 -6.30 -9.59
C VAL A 63 -3.57 -4.83 -10.02
N GLU A 64 -4.25 -4.53 -11.14
CA GLU A 64 -4.28 -3.15 -11.67
C GLU A 64 -4.99 -2.16 -10.74
N GLY A 65 -6.04 -2.60 -10.04
CA GLY A 65 -6.75 -1.78 -9.06
C GLY A 65 -5.88 -1.47 -7.85
N ILE A 66 -5.08 -2.44 -7.39
CA ILE A 66 -4.10 -2.22 -6.33
C ILE A 66 -3.01 -1.25 -6.80
N ARG A 67 -2.41 -1.47 -7.98
CA ARG A 67 -1.39 -0.58 -8.56
C ARG A 67 -1.88 0.87 -8.62
N ALA A 68 -3.10 1.07 -9.12
CA ALA A 68 -3.70 2.40 -9.23
C ALA A 68 -3.78 3.11 -7.88
N VAL A 69 -4.21 2.43 -6.81
CA VAL A 69 -4.29 3.01 -5.46
C VAL A 69 -2.89 3.34 -4.92
N LEU A 70 -1.91 2.45 -5.10
CA LEU A 70 -0.54 2.63 -4.61
C LEU A 70 0.09 3.92 -5.16
N VAL A 71 -0.17 4.28 -6.42
CA VAL A 71 0.48 5.44 -7.07
C VAL A 71 -0.41 6.68 -7.23
N SER A 72 -1.70 6.60 -6.89
CA SER A 72 -2.67 7.68 -7.11
C SER A 72 -2.30 9.00 -6.45
N VAL A 73 -2.42 10.12 -7.15
CA VAL A 73 -2.26 11.47 -6.57
C VAL A 73 -3.61 12.12 -6.23
N GLU A 74 -4.72 11.46 -6.57
CA GLU A 74 -6.07 11.90 -6.26
C GLU A 74 -6.43 11.69 -4.78
N VAL A 75 -7.31 12.53 -4.24
CA VAL A 75 -7.75 12.53 -2.83
C VAL A 75 -8.14 11.13 -2.35
N ASN A 76 -9.02 10.43 -3.07
CA ASN A 76 -9.45 9.08 -2.71
C ASN A 76 -8.28 8.08 -2.62
N GLY A 77 -7.32 8.17 -3.53
CA GLY A 77 -6.13 7.31 -3.47
C GLY A 77 -5.16 7.69 -2.35
N ILE A 78 -5.06 8.98 -2.01
CA ILE A 78 -4.31 9.44 -0.84
C ILE A 78 -4.93 8.86 0.44
N GLU A 79 -6.25 9.01 0.64
CA GLU A 79 -6.97 8.48 1.80
C GLU A 79 -6.87 6.95 1.90
N MET A 80 -6.88 6.25 0.77
CA MET A 80 -6.66 4.79 0.77
C MET A 80 -5.24 4.42 1.21
N ARG A 81 -4.22 5.20 0.83
CA ARG A 81 -2.82 4.92 1.24
C ARG A 81 -2.57 5.15 2.71
N GLU A 82 -3.33 6.01 3.37
CA GLU A 82 -3.23 6.22 4.82
C GLU A 82 -3.50 4.93 5.60
N VAL A 83 -4.34 4.04 5.05
CA VAL A 83 -4.66 2.71 5.62
C VAL A 83 -4.12 1.56 4.76
N SER A 84 -2.99 1.79 4.09
CA SER A 84 -2.36 0.79 3.23
C SER A 84 -1.96 -0.47 4.02
N PRO A 85 -2.37 -1.67 3.58
CA PRO A 85 -2.01 -2.93 4.23
C PRO A 85 -0.65 -3.48 3.79
N MET A 86 0.21 -2.67 3.17
CA MET A 86 1.48 -3.13 2.57
C MET A 86 2.66 -3.15 3.56
N ALA A 87 2.40 -2.92 4.85
CA ALA A 87 3.43 -2.90 5.88
C ALA A 87 4.21 -4.23 5.96
N GLY A 88 5.53 -4.15 5.80
CA GLY A 88 6.43 -5.29 5.85
C GLY A 88 6.41 -6.20 4.61
N ILE A 89 5.84 -5.74 3.49
CA ILE A 89 6.00 -6.43 2.19
C ILE A 89 7.40 -6.20 1.61
N LEU A 90 7.88 -4.95 1.65
CA LEU A 90 9.27 -4.67 1.30
C LEU A 90 10.17 -5.16 2.44
N THR A 91 11.28 -5.80 2.05
CA THR A 91 12.38 -6.07 2.98
C THR A 91 13.01 -4.76 3.44
N GLU A 92 13.74 -4.79 4.56
CA GLU A 92 14.43 -3.59 5.06
C GLU A 92 15.43 -3.04 4.03
N ALA A 93 16.15 -3.91 3.32
CA ALA A 93 17.08 -3.50 2.27
C ALA A 93 16.37 -2.77 1.12
N GLU A 94 15.25 -3.29 0.65
CA GLU A 94 14.43 -2.66 -0.41
C GLU A 94 13.83 -1.33 0.06
N ARG A 95 13.35 -1.28 1.31
CA ARG A 95 12.83 -0.06 1.93
C ARG A 95 13.90 1.03 1.99
N LEU A 96 15.11 0.69 2.42
CA LEU A 96 16.24 1.63 2.49
C LEU A 96 16.69 2.09 1.09
N ALA A 97 16.77 1.17 0.13
CA ALA A 97 17.12 1.50 -1.26
C ALA A 97 16.11 2.50 -1.85
N ALA A 98 14.81 2.25 -1.68
CA ALA A 98 13.74 3.13 -2.12
C ALA A 98 13.85 4.52 -1.48
N LEU A 99 14.01 4.59 -0.15
CA LEU A 99 14.11 5.89 0.55
C LEU A 99 15.37 6.68 0.17
N ASN A 100 16.47 6.00 -0.14
CA ASN A 100 17.71 6.65 -0.59
C ASN A 100 17.60 7.23 -2.01
N SER A 101 16.70 6.71 -2.87
CA SER A 101 16.46 7.28 -4.21
C SER A 101 15.98 8.73 -4.16
N ILE A 102 15.22 9.11 -3.11
CA ILE A 102 14.71 10.48 -2.91
C ILE A 102 15.84 11.49 -2.70
N ARG A 103 16.96 11.05 -2.11
CA ARG A 103 18.12 11.91 -1.85
C ARG A 103 18.97 12.15 -3.11
N ARG A 104 18.76 11.35 -4.15
CA ARG A 104 19.51 11.38 -5.40
C ARG A 104 18.74 12.03 -6.56
N SER A 105 17.48 12.42 -6.34
CA SER A 105 16.62 13.14 -7.31
C SER A 105 16.55 14.62 -6.98
#